data_AF-A0A5Q8BF76-F1
#
_entry.id   AF-A0A5Q8BF76-F1
#
_cell.length_a   1.000
_cell.length_b   1.000
_cell.length_c   1.000
_cell.angle_alpha   90.00
_cell.angle_beta   90.00
_cell.angle_gamma   90.00
#
_symmetry.space_group_name_H-M   'P 1'
#
loop_
_entity.id
_entity.type
_entity.pdbx_description
1 polymer ?
#
loop_
_entity_poly.entity_id
_entity_poly.type
_entity_poly.pdbx_seq_one_letter_code
_entity_poly.pdbx_strand_id
1 'polypeptide(L)' 'MQDIRDIINQLGLSEKAKRIFAWKFFAGESFADWPGPESRKELYEIYKSVFKAVMEKREGRLLL' A
#
# COMPACT_ATOMS: atom_id res chain seq x y z
N MET A 1 7.19 -18.27 2.19
CA MET A 1 6.27 -17.11 2.13
C MET A 1 7.13 -15.86 2.09
N GLN A 2 7.00 -15.01 1.08
CA GLN A 2 7.65 -13.69 1.09
C GLN A 2 6.90 -12.77 2.08
N ASP A 3 7.65 -11.99 2.86
CA ASP A 3 7.09 -10.95 3.71
C ASP A 3 6.49 -9.83 2.84
N ILE A 4 5.38 -9.24 3.28
CA ILE A 4 4.74 -8.11 2.59
C ILE A 4 5.71 -6.91 2.53
N ARG A 5 6.59 -6.74 3.52
CA ARG A 5 7.63 -5.70 3.51
C ARG A 5 8.62 -5.90 2.37
N ASP A 6 9.04 -7.14 2.12
CA ASP A 6 9.95 -7.45 1.02
C ASP A 6 9.29 -7.22 -0.33
N ILE A 7 8.02 -7.59 -0.47
CA ILE A 7 7.23 -7.34 -1.68
C ILE A 7 7.11 -5.83 -1.95
N ILE A 8 6.79 -5.03 -0.93
CA ILE A 8 6.71 -3.56 -1.05
C ILE A 8 8.03 -2.95 -1.51
N ASN A 9 9.16 -3.44 -0.98
CA ASN A 9 10.49 -2.99 -1.39
C ASN A 9 10.80 -3.33 -2.85
N GLN A 10 10.28 -4.45 -3.35
CA GLN A 10 10.45 -4.87 -4.75
C GLN A 10 9.50 -4.16 -5.73
N LEU A 11 8.38 -3.61 -5.26
CA LEU A 11 7.37 -2.96 -6.12
C LEU A 11 7.77 -1.54 -6.59
N GLY A 12 8.90 -0.98 -6.12
CA GLY A 12 9.38 0.33 -6.57
C GLY A 12 8.40 1.48 -6.27
N LEU A 13 7.59 1.34 -5.23
CA LEU A 13 6.55 2.30 -4.86
C LEU A 13 7.14 3.64 -4.41
N SER A 14 6.41 4.73 -4.63
CA SER A 14 6.78 6.03 -4.07
C SER A 14 6.73 6.01 -2.54
N GLU A 15 7.56 6.83 -1.89
CA GLU A 15 7.58 6.92 -0.43
C GLU A 15 6.22 7.32 0.15
N LYS A 16 5.47 8.17 -0.56
CA LYS A 16 4.07 8.49 -0.22
C LYS A 16 3.19 7.24 -0.19
N ALA A 17 3.24 6.41 -1.23
CA ALA A 17 2.45 5.19 -1.30
C ALA A 17 2.83 4.19 -0.20
N LYS A 18 4.13 4.03 0.10
CA LYS A 18 4.62 3.20 1.20
C LYS A 18 4.08 3.68 2.55
N ARG A 19 4.15 4.99 2.84
CA ARG A 19 3.64 5.55 4.11
C ARG A 19 2.14 5.38 4.27
N ILE A 20 1.36 5.64 3.22
CA ILE A 20 -0.11 5.47 3.23
C ILE A 20 -0.48 4.01 3.48
N PHE A 21 0.19 3.08 2.78
CA PHE A 21 -0.04 1.66 2.98
C PHE A 21 0.33 1.22 4.40
N ALA A 22 1.50 1.65 4.90
CA ALA A 22 1.97 1.27 6.22
C ALA A 22 1.08 1.79 7.35
N TRP A 23 0.56 3.02 7.22
CA TRP A 23 -0.38 3.61 8.16
C TRP A 23 -1.60 2.73 8.36
N LYS A 24 -2.23 2.31 7.25
CA LYS A 24 -3.46 1.53 7.33
C LYS A 24 -3.22 0.05 7.62
N PHE A 25 -2.21 -0.55 6.99
CA PHE A 25 -1.99 -1.99 7.01
C PHE A 25 -1.15 -2.44 8.21
N PHE A 26 -0.06 -1.73 8.52
CA PHE A 26 0.86 -2.13 9.60
C PHE A 26 0.51 -1.47 10.94
N ALA A 27 0.16 -0.18 10.94
CA ALA A 27 -0.19 0.53 12.16
C ALA A 27 -1.67 0.37 12.55
N GLY A 28 -2.54 -0.04 11.61
CA GLY A 28 -3.98 -0.22 11.85
C GLY A 28 -4.76 1.10 11.99
N GLU A 29 -4.12 2.23 11.69
CA GLU A 29 -4.65 3.57 11.91
C GLU A 29 -5.80 3.91 10.94
N SER A 30 -6.60 4.91 11.30
CA SER A 30 -7.66 5.42 10.41
C SER A 30 -7.10 6.45 9.42
N PHE A 31 -7.65 6.48 8.21
CA PHE A 31 -7.39 7.57 7.26
C PHE A 31 -8.09 8.88 7.66
N ALA A 32 -8.97 8.85 8.67
CA ALA A 32 -9.50 10.07 9.26
C ALA A 32 -8.43 10.88 10.00
N ASP A 33 -7.44 10.19 10.57
CA ASP A 33 -6.36 10.76 11.38
C ASP A 33 -5.06 10.96 10.57
N TRP A 34 -5.15 10.84 9.24
CA TRP A 34 -4.00 11.02 8.37
C TRP A 34 -3.52 12.48 8.39
N PRO A 35 -2.24 12.75 8.73
CA PRO A 35 -1.75 14.12 8.91
C PRO A 35 -1.39 14.84 7.60
N GLY A 36 -1.39 14.13 6.47
CA GLY A 36 -1.02 14.69 5.18
C GLY A 36 -2.18 15.43 4.48
N PRO A 37 -1.87 16.20 3.42
CA PRO A 37 -2.87 17.00 2.69
C PRO A 37 -3.82 16.14 1.83
N GLU A 38 -3.58 14.84 1.72
CA GLU A 38 -4.36 13.92 0.90
C GLU A 38 -5.81 13.81 1.38
N SER A 39 -6.73 13.79 0.41
CA SER A 39 -8.13 13.49 0.72
C SER A 39 -8.29 12.02 1.13
N ARG A 40 -9.32 11.71 1.92
CA ARG A 40 -9.68 10.32 2.25
C ARG A 40 -9.86 9.44 1.01
N LYS A 41 -10.44 9.99 -0.07
CA LYS A 41 -10.60 9.26 -1.34
C LYS A 41 -9.24 8.88 -1.93
N GLU A 42 -8.32 9.83 -2.01
CA GLU A 42 -6.97 9.60 -2.52
C GLU A 42 -6.21 8.57 -1.68
N LEU A 43 -6.30 8.65 -0.35
CA LEU A 43 -5.70 7.66 0.56
C LEU A 43 -6.21 6.24 0.28
N TYR A 44 -7.52 6.08 0.12
CA TYR A 44 -8.11 4.78 -0.21
C TYR A 44 -7.73 4.29 -1.61
N GLU A 45 -7.65 5.16 -2.61
CA GLU A 45 -7.24 4.80 -3.97
C GLU A 45 -5.78 4.33 -4.00
N ILE A 46 -4.87 5.07 -3.37
CA ILE A 46 -3.46 4.70 -3.23
C ILE A 46 -3.35 3.37 -2.48
N TYR A 47 -4.02 3.24 -1.33
CA TYR A 47 -4.01 2.02 -0.53
C TYR A 47 -4.46 0.80 -1.34
N LYS A 48 -5.61 0.90 -2.04
CA LYS A 48 -6.14 -0.20 -2.86
C LYS A 48 -5.20 -0.57 -3.99
N SER A 49 -4.59 0.41 -4.65
CA SER A 49 -3.60 0.18 -5.71
C SER A 49 -2.39 -0.59 -5.19
N VAL A 50 -1.81 -0.16 -4.07
CA VAL A 50 -0.66 -0.84 -3.44
C VAL A 50 -1.05 -2.25 -2.98
N PHE A 51 -2.19 -2.40 -2.29
CA PHE A 51 -2.67 -3.70 -1.83
C PHE A 51 -2.84 -4.69 -2.99
N LYS A 52 -3.44 -4.24 -4.09
CA LYS A 52 -3.59 -5.06 -5.30
C LYS A 52 -2.22 -5.51 -5.84
N ALA A 53 -1.27 -4.58 -6.00
CA ALA A 53 0.07 -4.90 -6.49
C ALA A 53 0.82 -5.88 -5.57
N VAL A 54 0.68 -5.74 -4.26
CA VAL A 54 1.24 -6.68 -3.27
C VAL A 54 0.65 -8.07 -3.43
N MET A 55 -0.68 -8.18 -3.54
CA MET A 55 -1.37 -9.45 -3.71
C MET A 55 -1.02 -10.12 -5.04
N GLU A 56 -0.99 -9.36 -6.13
CA GLU A 56 -0.58 -9.85 -7.46
C GLU A 56 0.85 -10.41 -7.44
N LYS A 57 1.78 -9.69 -6.81
CA LYS A 57 3.17 -10.14 -6.65
C LYS A 57 3.25 -11.38 -5.77
N ARG A 58 2.49 -11.44 -4.66
CA ARG A 58 2.45 -12.58 -3.74
C ARG A 58 1.91 -13.85 -4.38
N GLU A 59 0.86 -13.72 -5.19
CA GLU A 59 0.21 -14.84 -5.88
C GLU A 59 0.91 -15.24 -7.18
N GLY A 60 1.96 -14.50 -7.58
CA GLY A 60 2.64 -14.71 -8.87
C GLY A 60 1.76 -14.37 -10.08
N ARG A 61 0.61 -13.73 -9.86
CA ARG A 61 -0.30 -13.27 -10.92
C ARG A 61 0.19 -11.92 -11.44
N LEU A 62 1.24 -11.95 -12.25
CA LEU A 62 1.38 -10.96 -13.30
C LEU A 62 0.26 -11.26 -14.30
N LEU A 63 -0.86 -10.53 -14.21
CA LEU A 63 -1.81 -10.49 -15.31
C LEU A 63 -1.08 -9.84 -16.49
N LEU A 64 -0.60 -10.68 -17.40
CA LEU A 64 -0.32 -10.32 -18.79
C LEU A 64 -1.62 -9.87 -19.46
#